data_AF-A0A929ZBP8-F1
#
_entry.id   AF-A0A929ZBP8-F1
#
_cell.length_a   1.000
_cell.length_b   1.000
_cell.length_c   1.000
_cell.angle_alpha   90.00
_cell.angle_beta   90.00
_cell.angle_gamma   90.00
#
_symmetry.space_group_name_H-M   'P 1'
#
loop_
_entity.id
_entity.type
_entity.pdbx_description
1 polymer ?
#
loop_
_entity_poly.entity_id
_entity_poly.type
_entity_poly.pdbx_seq_one_letter_code
_entity_poly.pdbx_strand_id
1 'polypeptide(L)'
;MAVTVVCAVMASSGFWTWFNNRNSHSEEKEKMATAQAEMLVGLAHDRIVTKGMRYIDRGYITKEEYENMETYLFKPYKKLGGNGSAQKIMEEINKLPIKRR
;
A
#
# COMPACT_ATOMS: atom_id res chain seq x y z
N MET A 1 0.40 39.92 -35.87
CA MET A 1 0.92 38.73 -36.59
C MET A 1 1.39 37.65 -35.62
N ALA A 2 2.39 37.90 -34.76
CA ALA A 2 2.85 36.86 -33.82
C ALA A 2 1.78 36.45 -32.78
N VAL A 3 1.08 37.42 -32.19
CA VAL A 3 0.03 37.16 -31.17
C VAL A 3 -1.11 36.29 -31.70
N THR A 4 -1.56 36.54 -32.94
CA THR A 4 -2.65 35.78 -33.58
C THR A 4 -2.26 34.35 -33.90
N VAL A 5 -0.98 34.10 -34.25
CA VAL A 5 -0.46 32.75 -34.48
C VAL A 5 -0.39 31.94 -33.18
N VAL A 6 0.05 32.56 -32.07
CA VAL A 6 0.09 31.90 -30.76
C VAL A 6 -1.31 31.55 -30.25
N CYS A 7 -2.29 32.45 -30.40
CA CYS A 7 -3.68 32.17 -30.04
C CYS A 7 -4.28 31.02 -30.85
N ALA A 8 -3.98 30.93 -32.15
CA ALA A 8 -4.47 29.84 -33.00
C ALA A 8 -3.91 28.46 -32.59
N VAL A 9 -2.64 28.40 -32.16
CA VAL A 9 -2.02 27.16 -31.65
C VAL A 9 -2.67 26.71 -30.35
N MET A 10 -2.94 27.62 -29.42
CA MET A 10 -3.62 27.31 -28.15
C MET A 10 -5.09 26.90 -28.31
N ALA A 11 -5.79 27.41 -29.33
CA ALA A 11 -7.16 27.01 -29.65
C ALA A 11 -7.24 25.69 -30.46
N SER A 12 -6.11 25.16 -30.93
CA SER A 12 -6.09 23.94 -31.74
C SER A 12 -6.48 22.71 -30.91
N SER A 13 -7.36 21.88 -31.46
CA SER A 13 -7.77 20.62 -30.83
C SER A 13 -6.61 19.65 -30.62
N GLY A 14 -5.57 19.72 -31.46
CA GLY A 14 -4.34 18.93 -31.32
C GLY A 14 -3.50 19.31 -30.09
N PHE A 15 -3.39 20.62 -29.79
CA PHE A 15 -2.70 21.08 -28.59
C PHE A 15 -3.39 20.60 -27.31
N TRP A 16 -4.73 20.75 -27.23
CA TRP A 16 -5.51 20.25 -26.10
C TRP A 16 -5.49 18.73 -26.00
N THR A 17 -5.53 18.00 -27.11
CA THR A 17 -5.42 16.52 -27.10
C THR A 17 -4.06 16.08 -26.53
N TRP A 18 -2.96 16.73 -26.94
CA TRP A 18 -1.63 16.43 -26.39
C TRP A 18 -1.52 16.76 -24.90
N PHE A 19 -2.05 17.92 -24.48
CA PHE A 19 -2.05 18.33 -23.07
C PHE A 19 -2.90 17.40 -22.20
N ASN A 20 -4.11 17.08 -22.65
CA ASN A 20 -5.05 16.23 -21.93
C ASN A 20 -4.54 14.78 -21.86
N ASN A 21 -3.90 14.27 -22.92
CA ASN A 21 -3.33 12.93 -22.95
C ASN A 21 -2.15 12.74 -21.97
N ARG A 22 -1.40 13.81 -21.67
CA ARG A 22 -0.38 13.77 -20.62
C ARG A 22 -0.99 13.68 -19.23
N ASN A 23 -2.04 14.47 -18.97
CA ASN A 23 -2.70 14.49 -17.67
C ASN A 23 -3.49 13.19 -17.40
N SER A 24 -4.18 12.65 -18.41
CA SER A 24 -4.92 11.39 -18.28
C SER A 24 -4.00 10.20 -17.99
N HIS A 25 -2.82 10.14 -18.62
CA HIS A 25 -1.83 9.10 -18.32
C HIS A 25 -1.24 9.20 -16.91
N SER A 26 -1.05 10.41 -16.37
CA SER A 26 -0.63 10.56 -14.97
C SER A 26 -1.74 10.13 -14.00
N GLU A 27 -2.99 10.52 -14.26
CA GLU A 27 -4.13 10.14 -13.42
C GLU A 27 -4.39 8.63 -13.43
N GLU A 28 -4.30 7.97 -14.58
CA GLU A 28 -4.48 6.52 -14.68
C GLU A 28 -3.38 5.77 -13.92
N LYS A 29 -2.13 6.23 -14.02
CA LYS A 29 -1.02 5.68 -13.24
C LYS A 29 -1.21 5.86 -11.75
N GLU A 30 -1.69 7.02 -11.31
CA GLU A 30 -1.98 7.29 -9.91
C GLU A 30 -3.10 6.38 -9.38
N LYS A 31 -4.21 6.26 -10.13
CA LYS A 31 -5.32 5.35 -9.80
C LYS A 31 -4.85 3.90 -9.70
N MET A 32 -4.03 3.44 -10.65
CA MET A 32 -3.45 2.11 -10.62
C MET A 32 -2.52 1.92 -9.41
N ALA A 33 -1.68 2.91 -9.08
CA ALA A 33 -0.79 2.85 -7.93
C ALA A 33 -1.59 2.76 -6.62
N THR A 34 -2.68 3.53 -6.49
CA THR A 34 -3.58 3.48 -5.34
C THR A 34 -4.27 2.12 -5.24
N ALA A 35 -4.83 1.60 -6.34
CA ALA A 35 -5.47 0.28 -6.36
C ALA A 35 -4.47 -0.85 -6.00
N GLN A 36 -3.23 -0.76 -6.48
CA GLN A 36 -2.17 -1.71 -6.12
C GLN A 36 -1.81 -1.59 -4.64
N ALA A 37 -1.72 -0.38 -4.08
CA ALA A 37 -1.46 -0.17 -2.66
C ALA A 37 -2.59 -0.77 -1.79
N GLU A 38 -3.85 -0.56 -2.15
CA GLU A 38 -5.00 -1.15 -1.46
C GLU A 38 -4.97 -2.68 -1.51
N MET A 39 -4.66 -3.26 -2.67
CA MET A 39 -4.51 -4.71 -2.83
C MET A 39 -3.36 -5.25 -1.97
N LEU A 40 -2.22 -4.56 -1.92
CA LEU A 40 -1.08 -4.94 -1.08
C LEU A 40 -1.43 -4.88 0.42
N VAL A 41 -2.20 -3.87 0.84
CA VAL A 41 -2.72 -3.78 2.21
C VAL A 41 -3.64 -4.96 2.51
N GLY A 42 -4.53 -5.33 1.59
CA GLY A 42 -5.42 -6.49 1.73
C GLY A 42 -4.66 -7.80 1.85
N LEU A 43 -3.65 -8.02 1.02
CA LEU A 43 -2.80 -9.22 1.07
C LEU A 43 -1.96 -9.28 2.36
N ALA A 44 -1.40 -8.15 2.78
CA ALA A 44 -0.66 -8.06 4.04
C ALA A 44 -1.59 -8.30 5.24
N HIS A 45 -2.82 -7.78 5.20
CA HIS A 45 -3.85 -8.01 6.20
C HIS A 45 -4.14 -9.52 6.37
N ASP A 46 -4.50 -10.20 5.28
CA ASP A 46 -4.75 -11.66 5.29
C ASP A 46 -3.56 -12.42 5.86
N ARG A 47 -2.34 -12.04 5.46
CA ARG A 47 -1.12 -12.71 5.89
C ARG A 47 -0.84 -12.52 7.38
N ILE A 48 -1.01 -11.30 7.90
CA ILE A 48 -0.83 -10.97 9.31
C ILE A 48 -1.87 -11.73 10.15
N VAL A 49 -3.14 -11.74 9.71
CA VAL A 49 -4.21 -12.44 10.42
C VAL A 49 -3.91 -13.94 10.48
N THR A 50 -3.69 -14.58 9.33
CA THR A 50 -3.49 -16.03 9.26
C THR A 50 -2.26 -16.48 10.07
N LYS A 51 -1.11 -15.82 9.91
CA LYS A 51 0.10 -16.17 10.67
C LYS A 51 -0.03 -15.81 12.14
N GLY A 52 -0.63 -14.66 12.45
CA GLY A 52 -0.76 -14.16 13.79
C GLY A 52 -1.64 -15.07 14.64
N MET A 53 -2.80 -15.47 14.10
CA MET A 53 -3.66 -16.46 14.74
C MET A 53 -2.90 -17.76 15.00
N ARG A 54 -2.12 -18.26 14.03
CA ARG A 54 -1.29 -19.47 14.24
C ARG A 54 -0.30 -19.32 15.40
N TYR A 55 0.29 -18.14 15.59
CA TYR A 55 1.22 -17.92 16.71
C TYR A 55 0.48 -17.80 18.05
N ILE A 56 -0.67 -17.13 18.05
CA ILE A 56 -1.55 -16.97 19.21
C ILE A 56 -2.07 -18.34 19.66
N ASP A 57 -2.61 -19.15 18.76
CA ASP A 57 -3.12 -20.49 19.03
C ASP A 57 -2.01 -21.41 19.56
N ARG A 58 -0.78 -21.26 19.03
CA ARG A 58 0.39 -22.00 19.49
C ARG A 58 0.89 -21.53 20.86
N GLY A 59 0.51 -20.33 21.31
CA GLY A 59 0.88 -19.75 22.60
C GLY A 59 2.34 -19.30 22.73
N TYR A 60 3.10 -19.26 21.63
CA TYR A 60 4.46 -18.71 21.60
C TYR A 60 4.88 -18.33 20.17
N ILE A 61 5.86 -17.44 20.08
CA ILE A 61 6.48 -17.01 18.82
C ILE A 61 8.00 -17.14 18.91
N THR A 62 8.68 -17.52 17.82
CA THR A 62 10.14 -17.48 17.80
C THR A 62 10.65 -16.08 17.52
N LYS A 63 11.90 -15.79 17.89
CA LYS A 63 12.52 -14.47 17.61
C LYS A 63 12.48 -14.12 16.10
N GLU A 64 12.79 -15.09 15.24
CA GLU A 64 12.77 -14.92 13.77
C GLU A 64 11.34 -14.65 13.26
N GLU A 65 10.35 -15.38 13.77
CA GLU A 65 8.95 -15.19 13.38
C GLU A 65 8.42 -13.82 13.82
N TYR A 66 8.81 -13.38 15.01
CA TYR A 66 8.43 -12.08 15.55
C TYR A 66 9.04 -10.93 14.72
N GLU A 67 10.33 -11.00 14.42
CA GLU A 67 11.00 -10.00 13.57
C GLU A 67 10.37 -9.94 12.17
N ASN A 68 10.08 -11.10 11.57
CA ASN A 68 9.38 -11.18 10.29
C ASN A 68 7.98 -10.54 10.36
N MET A 69 7.23 -10.82 11.43
CA MET A 69 5.90 -10.27 11.62
C MET A 69 5.93 -8.76 11.86
N GLU A 70 6.77 -8.26 12.76
CA GLU A 70 6.80 -6.84 13.13
C GLU A 70 7.43 -5.98 12.02
N THR A 71 8.64 -6.35 11.58
CA THR A 71 9.47 -5.50 10.72
C THR A 71 9.07 -5.58 9.25
N TYR A 72 8.76 -6.78 8.76
CA TYR A 72 8.56 -7.01 7.33
C TYR A 72 7.09 -7.10 6.91
N LEU A 73 6.18 -7.39 7.85
CA LEU A 73 4.74 -7.43 7.58
C LEU A 73 4.01 -6.23 8.18
N PHE A 74 4.01 -6.10 9.51
CA PHE A 74 3.14 -5.16 10.21
C PHE A 74 3.54 -3.68 10.02
N LYS A 75 4.83 -3.34 10.14
CA LYS A 75 5.30 -1.95 9.94
C LYS A 75 4.99 -1.42 8.53
N PRO A 76 5.31 -2.12 7.42
CA PRO A 76 4.94 -1.69 6.08
C PRO A 76 3.42 -1.60 5.89
N TYR A 77 2.68 -2.60 6.36
CA TYR A 77 1.21 -2.60 6.34
C TYR A 77 0.61 -1.36 7.02
N LYS A 78 1.09 -1.02 8.22
CA LYS A 78 0.62 0.16 8.96
C LYS A 78 0.95 1.47 8.24
N LYS A 79 2.13 1.57 7.62
CA LYS A 79 2.51 2.74 6.80
C LYS A 79 1.61 2.93 5.58
N LEU A 80 1.08 1.84 5.02
CA LEU A 80 0.17 1.86 3.87
C LEU A 80 -1.30 2.07 4.26
N GLY A 81 -1.60 2.44 5.52
CA GLY A 81 -2.98 2.69 5.95
C GLY A 81 -3.72 1.46 6.48
N GLY A 82 -2.99 0.45 6.96
CA GLY A 82 -3.56 -0.75 7.55
C GLY A 82 -4.61 -0.50 8.67
N ASN A 83 -5.56 -1.44 8.79
CA ASN A 83 -6.70 -1.38 9.70
C ASN A 83 -6.44 -1.87 11.14
N GLY A 84 -7.41 -1.60 12.02
CA GLY A 84 -7.34 -1.93 13.46
C GLY A 84 -7.41 -3.42 13.80
N SER A 85 -7.96 -4.29 12.94
CA SER A 85 -8.01 -5.74 13.20
C SER A 85 -6.62 -6.38 13.21
N ALA A 86 -5.77 -6.07 12.24
CA ALA A 86 -4.39 -6.57 12.22
C ALA A 86 -3.55 -5.98 13.37
N GLN A 87 -3.87 -4.76 13.83
CA GLN A 87 -3.22 -4.18 15.00
C GLN A 87 -3.52 -4.97 16.27
N LYS A 88 -4.78 -5.36 16.51
CA LYS A 88 -5.15 -6.20 17.67
C LYS A 88 -4.38 -7.53 17.66
N ILE A 89 -4.22 -8.15 16.50
CA ILE A 89 -3.45 -9.39 16.37
C ILE A 89 -1.98 -9.15 16.73
N MET A 90 -1.37 -8.05 16.26
CA MET A 90 0.00 -7.72 16.64
C MET A 90 0.14 -7.48 18.15
N GLU A 91 -0.84 -6.83 18.78
CA GLU A 91 -0.88 -6.62 20.23
C GLU A 91 -0.97 -7.94 21.01
N GLU A 92 -1.75 -8.90 20.54
CA GLU A 92 -1.77 -10.25 21.12
C GLU A 92 -0.45 -11.00 20.91
N ILE A 93 0.15 -10.91 19.72
CA ILE A 93 1.48 -11.49 19.45
C ILE A 93 2.54 -10.93 20.41
N ASN A 94 2.49 -9.62 20.70
CA ASN A 94 3.44 -8.97 21.61
C ASN A 94 3.36 -9.49 23.05
N LYS A 95 2.24 -10.11 23.45
CA LYS A 95 2.08 -10.73 24.77
C LYS A 95 2.62 -12.16 24.81
N LEU A 96 2.92 -12.77 23.66
CA LEU A 96 3.38 -14.16 23.60
C LEU A 96 4.83 -14.29 24.11
N PRO A 97 5.16 -15.40 24.80
CA PRO A 97 6.54 -15.69 25.16
C PRO A 97 7.39 -15.91 23.90
N ILE A 98 8.55 -15.26 23.84
CA ILE A 98 9.51 -15.42 22.76
C ILE A 98 10.41 -16.62 23.06
N LYS A 99 10.38 -17.63 22.19
CA LYS A 99 11.26 -18.80 22.27
C LYS A 99 12.42 -18.70 21.29
N ARG A 100 13.58 -19.21 21.70
CA ARG A 100 14.67 -19.52 20.76
C ARG A 100 14.28 -20.79 20.02
N ARG A 101 14.46 -20.78 18.71
CA ARG A 101 14.18 -21.92 17.85
C ARG A 101 15.16 -23.05 18.12
#